data_AF-A0A7V3WJX0-F1
#
_entry.id   AF-A0A7V3WJX0-F1
#
_cell.length_a   1.000
_cell.length_b   1.000
_cell.length_c   1.000
_cell.angle_alpha   90.00
_cell.angle_beta   90.00
_cell.angle_gamma   90.00
#
_symmetry.space_group_name_H-M   'P 1'
#
loop_
_entity.id
_entity.type
_entity.pdbx_description
1 polymer ?
#
loop_
_entity_poly.entity_id
_entity_poly.type
_entity_poly.pdbx_seq_one_letter_code
_entity_poly.pdbx_strand_id
1 'polypeptide(L)'
;EVSRELGAYILENVPSLSVDVITPEFVLYVEVRESSYIYSEIIPAYGGMPIGTNGKAMLLLSGGIDSPVAGWMIAKRGVELEAVHFYSYPYTSERAKEKVIDLARILSDYCQQINLHIVPFTDIQLEINEKCPQDESTIIMRRFMMSISERLAEKSGALALVTGESVGQVASQTIQSLYVTNAAVKMPVFRPLIGMDKNEVIKIAREIGTFETSILPYEDCCTVFVAKHPKTKPKLDAIMKSEGVLDFEALVSKAVENTEVICIKNTN
;
A
#
# COMPACT_ATOMS: atom_id res chain seq x y z
N GLU A 1 -46.54 11.43 11.92
CA GLU A 1 -46.93 11.97 13.24
C GLU A 1 -45.73 12.57 13.95
N VAL A 2 -44.73 11.75 14.29
CA VAL A 2 -43.45 12.17 14.91
C VAL A 2 -42.84 13.43 14.28
N SER A 3 -42.56 13.44 12.97
CA SER A 3 -41.93 14.60 12.31
C SER A 3 -42.75 15.89 12.42
N ARG A 4 -44.09 15.79 12.43
CA ARG A 4 -44.98 16.95 12.56
C ARG A 4 -44.96 17.50 13.98
N GLU A 5 -45.04 16.63 14.99
CA GLU A 5 -45.06 17.03 16.40
C GLU A 5 -43.72 17.57 16.86
N LEU A 6 -42.62 16.90 16.51
CA LEU A 6 -41.28 17.41 16.76
C LEU A 6 -41.01 18.71 16.02
N GLY A 7 -41.41 18.80 14.74
CA GLY A 7 -41.29 20.03 13.96
C GLY A 7 -42.02 21.20 14.62
N ALA A 8 -43.26 20.98 15.06
CA ALA A 8 -44.04 21.99 15.78
C ALA A 8 -43.37 22.38 17.11
N TYR A 9 -42.94 21.41 17.92
CA TYR A 9 -42.25 21.66 19.18
C TYR A 9 -40.96 22.47 18.98
N ILE A 10 -40.18 22.18 17.95
CA ILE A 10 -38.95 22.91 17.63
C ILE A 10 -39.27 24.34 17.21
N LEU A 11 -40.27 24.55 16.35
CA LEU A 11 -40.67 25.89 15.90
C LEU A 11 -41.17 26.76 17.06
N GLU A 12 -41.90 26.19 18.01
CA GLU A 12 -42.38 26.90 19.20
C GLU A 12 -41.23 27.33 20.13
N ASN A 13 -40.18 26.52 20.23
CA ASN A 13 -39.07 26.74 21.17
C ASN A 13 -37.84 27.41 20.55
N VAL A 14 -37.73 27.43 19.23
CA VAL A 14 -36.60 28.02 18.49
C VAL A 14 -37.13 28.94 17.38
N PRO A 15 -37.53 30.19 17.71
CA PRO A 15 -38.22 31.09 16.78
C PRO A 15 -37.41 31.51 15.54
N SER A 16 -36.10 31.32 15.56
CA SER A 16 -35.21 31.62 14.43
C SER A 16 -35.26 30.56 13.33
N LEU A 17 -35.89 29.41 13.57
CA LEU A 17 -35.96 28.32 12.60
C LEU A 17 -37.24 28.37 11.78
N SER A 18 -37.17 27.80 10.58
CA SER A 18 -38.31 27.56 9.71
C SER A 18 -38.20 26.16 9.10
N VAL A 19 -39.32 25.60 8.62
CA VAL A 19 -39.34 24.28 8.01
C VAL A 19 -39.23 24.40 6.50
N ASP A 20 -38.15 23.85 5.94
CA ASP A 20 -37.98 23.58 4.52
C ASP A 20 -37.87 22.07 4.30
N VAL A 21 -38.82 21.48 3.56
CA VAL A 21 -38.85 20.03 3.27
C VAL A 21 -38.18 19.68 1.94
N ILE A 22 -37.72 20.68 1.18
CA ILE A 22 -37.07 20.51 -0.13
C ILE A 22 -35.55 20.69 0.03
N THR A 23 -35.13 21.78 0.66
CA THR A 23 -33.71 22.18 0.80
C THR A 23 -33.35 22.67 2.21
N PRO A 24 -33.52 21.83 3.25
CA PRO A 24 -33.21 22.23 4.63
C PRO A 24 -31.72 22.53 4.83
N GLU A 25 -31.42 23.53 5.68
CA GLU A 25 -30.05 23.83 6.12
C GLU A 25 -29.44 22.70 6.96
N PHE A 26 -30.28 22.01 7.74
CA PHE A 26 -29.92 20.78 8.43
C PHE A 26 -31.16 19.90 8.60
N VAL A 27 -30.97 18.60 8.75
CA VAL A 27 -32.04 17.64 8.97
C VAL A 27 -31.91 17.08 10.38
N LEU A 28 -32.98 17.15 11.18
CA LEU A 28 -33.04 16.45 12.44
C LEU A 28 -33.58 15.03 12.19
N TYR A 29 -32.70 14.04 12.31
CA TYR A 29 -33.04 12.63 12.20
C TYR A 29 -33.51 12.09 13.53
N VAL A 30 -34.56 11.28 13.49
CA VAL A 30 -35.11 10.58 14.65
C VAL A 30 -35.26 9.10 14.31
N GLU A 31 -34.41 8.26 14.89
CA GLU A 31 -34.54 6.80 14.81
C GLU A 31 -35.25 6.26 16.04
N VAL A 32 -36.43 5.66 15.85
CA VAL A 32 -37.21 5.04 16.91
C VAL A 32 -37.01 3.52 16.84
N ARG A 33 -36.26 2.97 17.81
CA ARG A 33 -36.03 1.53 18.01
C ARG A 33 -36.45 1.14 19.44
N GLU A 34 -35.69 0.27 20.12
CA GLU A 34 -35.85 0.04 21.57
C GLU A 34 -35.56 1.31 22.40
N SER A 35 -34.72 2.18 21.86
CA SER A 35 -34.47 3.54 22.32
C SER A 35 -34.63 4.52 21.15
N SER A 36 -34.84 5.80 21.48
CA SER A 36 -34.92 6.88 20.49
C SER A 36 -33.57 7.57 20.36
N TYR A 37 -33.04 7.64 19.13
CA TYR A 37 -31.82 8.35 18.80
C TYR A 37 -32.15 9.61 18.01
N ILE A 38 -31.57 10.74 18.41
CA ILE A 38 -31.77 12.04 17.77
C ILE A 38 -30.40 12.58 17.37
N TYR A 39 -30.24 12.93 16.10
CA TYR A 39 -28.99 13.47 15.57
C TYR A 39 -29.25 14.39 14.38
N SER A 40 -28.34 15.31 14.10
CA SER A 40 -28.45 16.30 13.01
C SER A 40 -27.37 16.16 11.95
N GLU A 41 -26.34 15.36 12.22
CA GLU A 41 -25.17 15.23 11.38
C GLU A 41 -24.91 13.76 11.06
N ILE A 42 -24.61 13.49 9.79
CA ILE A 42 -24.11 12.20 9.33
C ILE A 42 -22.72 12.47 8.77
N ILE A 43 -21.69 11.97 9.46
CA ILE A 43 -20.30 12.14 9.04
C ILE A 43 -19.94 10.99 8.09
N PRO A 44 -19.84 11.22 6.77
CA PRO A 44 -19.46 10.17 5.84
C PRO A 44 -17.99 9.80 6.08
N ALA A 45 -17.77 8.56 6.53
CA ALA A 45 -16.45 7.96 6.55
C ALA A 45 -16.14 7.28 5.20
N TYR A 46 -15.02 6.59 5.12
CA TYR A 46 -14.57 5.94 3.89
C TYR A 46 -15.46 4.78 3.41
N GLY A 47 -16.33 4.23 4.29
CA GLY A 47 -17.09 3.02 4.02
C GLY A 47 -16.17 1.81 3.82
N GLY A 48 -16.59 0.84 3.00
CA GLY A 48 -15.79 -0.36 2.71
C GLY A 48 -16.27 -1.59 3.46
N MET A 49 -15.36 -2.53 3.72
CA MET A 49 -15.64 -3.79 4.41
C MET A 49 -14.81 -3.90 5.69
N PRO A 50 -15.29 -4.57 6.76
CA PRO A 50 -14.51 -4.79 7.97
C PRO A 50 -13.20 -5.56 7.68
N ILE A 51 -12.09 -5.11 8.27
CA ILE A 51 -10.78 -5.77 8.13
C ILE A 51 -10.86 -7.23 8.58
N GLY A 52 -10.18 -8.11 7.84
CA GLY A 52 -10.14 -9.56 8.09
C GLY A 52 -11.29 -10.34 7.44
N THR A 53 -12.29 -9.68 6.85
CA THR A 53 -13.41 -10.37 6.19
C THR A 53 -13.06 -10.94 4.82
N ASN A 54 -11.98 -10.47 4.18
CA ASN A 54 -11.57 -10.89 2.83
C ASN A 54 -10.13 -11.42 2.77
N GLY A 55 -9.70 -12.15 3.81
CA GLY A 55 -8.40 -12.79 3.86
C GLY A 55 -7.26 -11.79 4.10
N LYS A 56 -6.03 -12.21 3.74
CA LYS A 56 -4.79 -11.50 4.04
C LYS A 56 -3.91 -11.35 2.81
N ALA A 57 -3.23 -10.22 2.69
CA ALA A 57 -2.28 -9.94 1.61
C ALA A 57 -0.98 -9.31 2.15
N MET A 58 0.12 -9.51 1.42
CA MET A 58 1.43 -8.91 1.69
C MET A 58 1.66 -7.68 0.81
N LEU A 59 1.72 -6.51 1.42
CA LEU A 59 1.97 -5.23 0.76
C LEU A 59 3.47 -4.99 0.58
N LEU A 60 3.92 -4.78 -0.66
CA LEU A 60 5.26 -4.29 -0.94
C LEU A 60 5.31 -2.78 -0.65
N LEU A 61 5.64 -2.43 0.59
CA LEU A 61 5.66 -1.06 1.10
C LEU A 61 7.02 -0.42 0.85
N SER A 62 6.99 0.67 0.10
CA SER A 62 8.15 1.50 -0.21
C SER A 62 8.03 2.87 0.45
N GLY A 63 9.12 3.62 0.46
CA GLY A 63 9.14 4.99 0.96
C GLY A 63 8.49 6.03 0.03
N GLY A 64 7.79 5.58 -1.01
CA GLY A 64 7.15 6.43 -2.01
C GLY A 64 5.69 6.73 -1.69
N ILE A 65 5.02 7.44 -2.61
CA ILE A 65 3.61 7.87 -2.47
C ILE A 65 2.65 6.70 -2.74
N ASP A 66 3.02 5.80 -3.64
CA ASP A 66 2.06 4.93 -4.32
C ASP A 66 1.73 3.67 -3.50
N SER A 67 2.72 3.03 -2.88
CA SER A 67 2.51 1.79 -2.12
C SER A 67 1.63 1.96 -0.87
N PRO A 68 1.69 3.05 -0.08
CA PRO A 68 0.74 3.26 1.00
C PRO A 68 -0.71 3.39 0.50
N VAL A 69 -0.92 4.12 -0.59
CA VAL A 69 -2.26 4.28 -1.19
C VAL A 69 -2.80 2.93 -1.66
N ALA A 70 -1.97 2.11 -2.31
CA ALA A 70 -2.37 0.76 -2.71
C ALA A 70 -2.75 -0.12 -1.52
N GLY A 71 -1.97 -0.06 -0.43
CA GLY A 71 -2.29 -0.73 0.82
C GLY A 71 -3.67 -0.32 1.34
N TRP A 72 -3.88 0.99 1.52
CA TRP A 72 -5.15 1.51 2.00
C TRP A 72 -6.36 1.10 1.13
N MET A 73 -6.22 1.13 -0.21
CA MET A 73 -7.30 0.72 -1.13
C MET A 73 -7.69 -0.75 -0.97
N ILE A 74 -6.70 -1.63 -0.74
CA ILE A 74 -6.95 -3.07 -0.50
C ILE A 74 -7.51 -3.30 0.91
N ALA A 75 -6.97 -2.66 1.93
CA ALA A 75 -7.48 -2.72 3.29
C ALA A 75 -8.95 -2.28 3.37
N LYS A 76 -9.32 -1.23 2.65
CA LYS A 76 -10.73 -0.76 2.52
C LYS A 76 -11.69 -1.84 2.02
N ARG A 77 -11.19 -2.87 1.33
CA ARG A 77 -11.97 -4.03 0.87
C ARG A 77 -12.01 -5.16 1.90
N GLY A 78 -11.61 -4.92 3.15
CA GLY A 78 -11.68 -5.88 4.25
C GLY A 78 -10.53 -6.90 4.26
N VAL A 79 -9.45 -6.61 3.53
CA VAL A 79 -8.26 -7.46 3.46
C VAL A 79 -7.30 -7.04 4.57
N GLU A 80 -6.86 -8.01 5.38
CA GLU A 80 -5.80 -7.80 6.36
C GLU A 80 -4.44 -7.63 5.65
N LEU A 81 -3.62 -6.69 6.13
CA LEU A 81 -2.32 -6.42 5.53
C LEU A 81 -1.17 -6.81 6.45
N GLU A 82 -0.22 -7.54 5.89
CA GLU A 82 1.17 -7.43 6.29
C GLU A 82 1.94 -6.59 5.28
N ALA A 83 3.10 -6.06 5.67
CA ALA A 83 3.92 -5.24 4.80
C ALA A 83 5.34 -5.78 4.73
N VAL A 84 5.96 -5.69 3.57
CA VAL A 84 7.38 -6.00 3.35
C VAL A 84 8.08 -4.78 2.79
N HIS A 85 9.21 -4.44 3.39
CA HIS A 85 10.08 -3.36 2.97
C HIS A 85 11.50 -3.88 2.76
N PHE A 86 12.10 -3.52 1.63
CA PHE A 86 13.47 -3.89 1.28
C PHE A 86 14.39 -2.71 1.54
N TYR A 87 15.48 -2.93 2.26
CA TYR A 87 16.47 -1.92 2.58
C TYR A 87 17.89 -2.45 2.30
N SER A 88 18.79 -1.55 1.93
CA SER A 88 20.16 -1.90 1.53
C SER A 88 21.19 -1.12 2.34
N TYR A 89 21.23 -1.33 3.65
CA TYR A 89 22.27 -0.73 4.49
C TYR A 89 23.67 -1.28 4.12
N PRO A 90 24.74 -0.45 4.06
CA PRO A 90 24.82 0.98 4.39
C PRO A 90 24.52 1.93 3.21
N TYR A 91 24.09 1.44 2.05
CA TYR A 91 23.80 2.27 0.88
C TYR A 91 22.50 3.06 1.01
N THR A 92 21.52 2.56 1.77
CA THR A 92 20.34 3.32 2.20
C THR A 92 20.49 3.78 3.64
N SER A 93 20.01 4.98 3.95
CA SER A 93 20.04 5.52 5.32
C SER A 93 19.03 4.84 6.25
N GLU A 94 19.32 4.79 7.55
CA GLU A 94 18.35 4.40 8.59
C GLU A 94 17.07 5.26 8.54
N ARG A 95 17.19 6.54 8.16
CA ARG A 95 16.04 7.43 7.98
C ARG A 95 15.08 6.96 6.86
N ALA A 96 15.59 6.25 5.86
CA ALA A 96 14.75 5.64 4.83
C ALA A 96 13.92 4.49 5.41
N LYS A 97 14.50 3.69 6.31
CA LYS A 97 13.78 2.65 7.08
C LYS A 97 12.75 3.28 8.01
N GLU A 98 13.13 4.31 8.77
CA GLU A 98 12.20 5.06 9.65
C GLU A 98 11.01 5.63 8.88
N LYS A 99 11.25 6.23 7.70
CA LYS A 99 10.19 6.73 6.81
C LYS A 99 9.14 5.66 6.50
N VAL A 100 9.56 4.43 6.23
CA VAL A 100 8.62 3.34 5.93
C VAL A 100 7.90 2.85 7.18
N ILE A 101 8.56 2.83 8.33
CA ILE A 101 7.91 2.54 9.63
C ILE A 101 6.82 3.57 9.92
N ASP A 102 7.09 4.86 9.65
CA ASP A 102 6.11 5.94 9.83
C ASP A 102 4.92 5.80 8.87
N LEU A 103 5.17 5.45 7.60
CA LEU A 103 4.11 5.16 6.64
C LEU A 103 3.25 3.97 7.08
N ALA A 104 3.87 2.89 7.57
CA ALA A 104 3.14 1.75 8.10
C ALA A 104 2.34 2.11 9.35
N ARG A 105 2.83 3.04 10.20
CA ARG A 105 2.09 3.56 11.35
C ARG A 105 0.84 4.33 10.91
N ILE A 106 0.96 5.23 9.94
CA ILE A 106 -0.19 5.95 9.36
C ILE A 106 -1.22 4.96 8.78
N LEU A 107 -0.76 3.93 8.06
CA LEU A 107 -1.66 2.90 7.53
C LEU A 107 -2.34 2.07 8.64
N SER A 108 -1.68 1.86 9.78
CA SER A 108 -2.23 1.09 10.89
C SER A 108 -3.47 1.75 11.52
N ASP A 109 -3.64 3.07 11.38
CA ASP A 109 -4.85 3.77 11.78
C ASP A 109 -6.10 3.28 11.01
N TYR A 110 -5.90 2.73 9.79
CA TYR A 110 -6.96 2.16 8.96
C TYR A 110 -7.01 0.63 9.02
N CYS A 111 -5.88 -0.02 9.30
CA CYS A 111 -5.70 -1.47 9.21
C CYS A 111 -5.63 -2.16 10.59
N GLN A 112 -5.73 -1.40 11.68
CA GLN A 112 -5.51 -1.79 13.09
C GLN A 112 -4.06 -2.17 13.43
N GLN A 113 -3.51 -3.18 12.77
CA GLN A 113 -2.15 -3.66 12.99
C GLN A 113 -1.50 -4.02 11.65
N ILE A 114 -0.21 -3.72 11.51
CA ILE A 114 0.62 -4.14 10.38
C ILE A 114 1.90 -4.77 10.93
N ASN A 115 2.13 -6.03 10.57
CA ASN A 115 3.46 -6.64 10.74
C ASN A 115 4.33 -6.19 9.56
N LEU A 116 5.36 -5.41 9.84
CA LEU A 116 6.31 -4.90 8.86
C LEU A 116 7.58 -5.75 8.84
N HIS A 117 7.76 -6.49 7.74
CA HIS A 117 8.93 -7.31 7.43
C HIS A 117 10.01 -6.45 6.79
N ILE A 118 11.11 -6.26 7.49
CA ILE A 118 12.27 -5.50 7.06
C ILE A 118 13.31 -6.47 6.50
N VAL A 119 13.46 -6.49 5.18
CA VAL A 119 14.28 -7.46 4.45
C VAL A 119 15.62 -6.84 4.05
N PRO A 120 16.76 -7.40 4.52
CA PRO A 120 18.07 -6.96 4.05
C PRO A 120 18.27 -7.36 2.59
N PHE A 121 18.60 -6.40 1.74
CA PHE A 121 18.64 -6.58 0.29
C PHE A 121 19.99 -6.25 -0.36
N THR A 122 20.97 -5.79 0.44
CA THR A 122 22.30 -5.36 -0.03
C THR A 122 23.04 -6.44 -0.81
N ASP A 123 23.14 -7.66 -0.29
CA ASP A 123 23.90 -8.75 -0.94
C ASP A 123 23.35 -9.08 -2.33
N ILE A 124 22.02 -9.13 -2.45
CA ILE A 124 21.33 -9.39 -3.72
C ILE A 124 21.64 -8.28 -4.72
N GLN A 125 21.62 -7.02 -4.29
CA GLN A 125 21.93 -5.90 -5.17
C GLN A 125 23.38 -5.90 -5.66
N LEU A 126 24.33 -6.21 -4.78
CA LEU A 126 25.75 -6.28 -5.15
C LEU A 126 26.00 -7.40 -6.17
N GLU A 127 25.41 -8.57 -5.93
CA GLU A 127 25.45 -9.73 -6.83
C GLU A 127 24.86 -9.42 -8.22
N ILE A 128 23.69 -8.77 -8.26
CA ILE A 128 23.07 -8.31 -9.52
C ILE A 128 23.97 -7.29 -10.23
N ASN A 129 24.50 -6.30 -9.50
CA ASN A 129 25.32 -5.25 -10.08
C ASN A 129 26.66 -5.78 -10.63
N GLU A 130 27.24 -6.81 -10.00
CA GLU A 130 28.48 -7.43 -10.45
C GLU A 130 28.28 -8.36 -11.65
N LYS A 131 27.21 -9.17 -11.65
CA LYS A 131 27.08 -10.32 -12.57
C LYS A 131 26.06 -10.13 -13.69
N CYS A 132 25.13 -9.19 -13.57
CA CYS A 132 24.05 -9.00 -14.53
C CYS A 132 24.25 -7.75 -15.42
N PRO A 133 23.65 -7.72 -16.62
CA PRO A 133 23.62 -6.52 -17.44
C PRO A 133 22.96 -5.34 -16.71
N GLN A 134 23.62 -4.19 -16.70
CA GLN A 134 23.18 -3.02 -15.93
C GLN A 134 21.77 -2.55 -16.32
N ASP A 135 21.41 -2.61 -17.60
CA ASP A 135 20.08 -2.22 -18.11
C ASP A 135 18.94 -3.14 -17.65
N GLU A 136 19.27 -4.33 -17.14
CA GLU A 136 18.34 -5.35 -16.64
C GLU A 136 18.25 -5.38 -15.10
N SER A 137 19.20 -4.77 -14.40
CA SER A 137 19.33 -4.84 -12.93
C SER A 137 18.06 -4.50 -12.18
N THR A 138 17.33 -3.46 -12.59
CA THR A 138 16.06 -3.08 -11.95
C THR A 138 14.99 -4.16 -12.07
N ILE A 139 14.88 -4.82 -13.22
CA ILE A 139 13.87 -5.87 -13.43
C ILE A 139 14.23 -7.13 -12.66
N ILE A 140 15.51 -7.52 -12.67
CA ILE A 140 16.00 -8.68 -11.91
C ILE A 140 15.79 -8.44 -10.40
N MET A 141 16.15 -7.26 -9.90
CA MET A 141 15.90 -6.87 -8.50
C MET A 141 14.42 -6.99 -8.13
N ARG A 142 13.51 -6.50 -8.96
CA ARG A 142 12.07 -6.60 -8.71
C ARG A 142 11.59 -8.05 -8.69
N ARG A 143 12.16 -8.94 -9.51
CA ARG A 143 11.85 -10.38 -9.47
C ARG A 143 12.27 -11.01 -8.14
N PHE A 144 13.44 -10.68 -7.61
CA PHE A 144 13.85 -11.08 -6.26
C PHE A 144 12.90 -10.54 -5.18
N MET A 145 12.56 -9.25 -5.23
CA MET A 145 11.62 -8.65 -4.27
C MET A 145 10.27 -9.35 -4.28
N MET A 146 9.73 -9.66 -5.47
CA MET A 146 8.47 -10.40 -5.61
C MET A 146 8.57 -11.80 -5.01
N SER A 147 9.63 -12.55 -5.33
CA SER A 147 9.85 -13.91 -4.80
C SER A 147 9.99 -13.94 -3.27
N ILE A 148 10.78 -13.03 -2.70
CA ILE A 148 10.93 -12.90 -1.24
C ILE A 148 9.58 -12.54 -0.59
N SER A 149 8.84 -11.61 -1.20
CA SER A 149 7.52 -11.21 -0.72
C SER A 149 6.53 -12.37 -0.73
N GLU A 150 6.55 -13.23 -1.77
CA GLU A 150 5.72 -14.44 -1.83
C GLU A 150 6.09 -15.43 -0.70
N ARG A 151 7.37 -15.67 -0.45
CA ARG A 151 7.80 -16.56 0.66
C ARG A 151 7.38 -16.04 2.02
N LEU A 152 7.46 -14.73 2.24
CA LEU A 152 7.00 -14.10 3.49
C LEU A 152 5.46 -14.14 3.59
N ALA A 153 4.76 -13.91 2.48
CA ALA A 153 3.30 -14.01 2.40
C ALA A 153 2.81 -15.42 2.76
N GLU A 154 3.42 -16.46 2.19
CA GLU A 154 3.12 -17.86 2.51
C GLU A 154 3.31 -18.15 4.00
N LYS A 155 4.42 -17.68 4.59
CA LYS A 155 4.72 -17.86 6.03
C LYS A 155 3.70 -17.17 6.94
N SER A 156 3.11 -16.06 6.52
CA SER A 156 2.11 -15.32 7.31
C SER A 156 0.65 -15.65 6.99
N GLY A 157 0.43 -16.59 6.07
CA GLY A 157 -0.89 -17.03 5.63
C GLY A 157 -1.59 -16.05 4.68
N ALA A 158 -0.84 -15.12 4.08
CA ALA A 158 -1.35 -14.25 3.03
C ALA A 158 -1.51 -15.02 1.71
N LEU A 159 -2.55 -14.67 0.94
CA LEU A 159 -2.91 -15.34 -0.31
C LEU A 159 -2.71 -14.46 -1.55
N ALA A 160 -2.18 -13.24 -1.37
CA ALA A 160 -1.95 -12.28 -2.43
C ALA A 160 -0.80 -11.33 -2.07
N LEU A 161 -0.20 -10.74 -3.10
CA LEU A 161 0.71 -9.59 -2.98
C LEU A 161 -0.01 -8.31 -3.38
N VAL A 162 0.39 -7.17 -2.81
CA VAL A 162 -0.12 -5.84 -3.19
C VAL A 162 1.04 -4.94 -3.57
N THR A 163 0.93 -4.24 -4.71
CA THR A 163 1.92 -3.25 -5.14
C THR A 163 1.26 -1.91 -5.48
N GLY A 164 2.02 -0.83 -5.34
CA GLY A 164 1.64 0.52 -5.80
C GLY A 164 2.00 0.78 -7.26
N GLU A 165 2.01 -0.23 -8.12
CA GLU A 165 2.38 -0.05 -9.54
C GLU A 165 1.25 0.59 -10.36
N SER A 166 1.62 1.53 -11.25
CA SER A 166 0.74 2.13 -12.26
C SER A 166 1.36 1.98 -13.65
N VAL A 167 0.58 1.56 -14.65
CA VAL A 167 1.11 1.29 -15.99
C VAL A 167 1.58 2.57 -16.65
N GLY A 168 2.83 2.57 -17.12
CA GLY A 168 3.40 3.68 -17.89
C GLY A 168 3.93 4.84 -17.06
N GLN A 169 3.91 4.75 -15.72
CA GLN A 169 4.46 5.80 -14.86
C GLN A 169 6.00 5.84 -14.87
N VAL A 170 6.65 4.68 -14.88
CA VAL A 170 8.13 4.55 -14.92
C VAL A 170 8.56 3.41 -15.84
N ALA A 171 9.84 3.41 -16.25
CA ALA A 171 10.41 2.40 -17.15
C ALA A 171 10.22 0.94 -16.66
N SER A 172 10.24 0.73 -15.35
CA SER A 172 10.04 -0.58 -14.73
C SER A 172 8.57 -1.01 -14.62
N GLN A 173 7.62 -0.18 -15.05
CA GLN A 173 6.17 -0.41 -14.97
C GLN A 173 5.49 -0.35 -16.36
N THR A 174 6.20 -0.76 -17.42
CA THR A 174 5.58 -1.10 -18.70
C THR A 174 4.88 -2.45 -18.61
N ILE A 175 3.94 -2.74 -19.52
CA ILE A 175 3.27 -4.06 -19.58
C ILE A 175 4.29 -5.20 -19.66
N GLN A 176 5.37 -5.01 -20.42
CA GLN A 176 6.45 -5.99 -20.56
C GLN A 176 7.18 -6.19 -19.22
N SER A 177 7.51 -5.11 -18.53
CA SER A 177 8.16 -5.17 -17.22
C SER A 177 7.27 -5.84 -16.18
N LEU A 178 5.98 -5.51 -16.13
CA LEU A 178 5.00 -6.13 -15.24
C LEU A 178 4.85 -7.63 -15.53
N TYR A 179 4.79 -8.02 -16.80
CA TYR A 179 4.74 -9.44 -17.18
C TYR A 179 5.96 -10.21 -16.65
N VAL A 180 7.16 -9.64 -16.82
CA VAL A 180 8.41 -10.28 -16.40
C VAL A 180 8.54 -10.37 -14.87
N THR A 181 8.14 -9.33 -14.13
CA THR A 181 8.18 -9.35 -12.66
C THR A 181 7.12 -10.27 -12.09
N ASN A 182 5.92 -10.30 -12.67
CA ASN A 182 4.83 -11.18 -12.22
C ASN A 182 5.15 -12.67 -12.45
N ALA A 183 5.96 -13.00 -13.46
CA ALA A 183 6.41 -14.37 -13.72
C ALA A 183 7.36 -14.93 -12.64
N ALA A 184 7.81 -14.11 -11.67
CA ALA A 184 8.61 -14.56 -10.53
C ALA A 184 7.77 -15.15 -9.39
N VAL A 185 6.44 -15.01 -9.43
CA VAL A 185 5.51 -15.44 -8.38
C VAL A 185 4.31 -16.17 -8.96
N LYS A 186 3.66 -16.97 -8.12
CA LYS A 186 2.41 -17.69 -8.46
C LYS A 186 1.18 -17.05 -7.82
N MET A 187 1.36 -16.36 -6.69
CA MET A 187 0.29 -15.63 -6.02
C MET A 187 -0.29 -14.52 -6.90
N PRO A 188 -1.59 -14.21 -6.75
CA PRO A 188 -2.17 -13.03 -7.36
C PRO A 188 -1.49 -11.76 -6.84
N VAL A 189 -1.21 -10.83 -7.74
CA VAL A 189 -0.60 -9.53 -7.44
C VAL A 189 -1.62 -8.43 -7.71
N PHE A 190 -2.20 -7.88 -6.64
CA PHE A 190 -3.14 -6.78 -6.71
C PHE A 190 -2.42 -5.45 -6.96
N ARG A 191 -2.91 -4.71 -7.95
CA ARG A 191 -2.37 -3.41 -8.38
C ARG A 191 -3.49 -2.38 -8.42
N PRO A 192 -3.93 -1.85 -7.27
CA PRO A 192 -5.08 -0.95 -7.19
C PRO A 192 -4.92 0.31 -8.04
N LEU A 193 -3.67 0.73 -8.25
CA LEU A 193 -3.32 1.97 -8.94
C LEU A 193 -3.06 1.78 -10.44
N ILE A 194 -3.30 0.60 -10.99
CA ILE A 194 -2.80 0.19 -12.31
C ILE A 194 -3.21 1.14 -13.46
N GLY A 195 -4.38 1.77 -13.33
CA GLY A 195 -4.94 2.71 -14.29
C GLY A 195 -5.11 4.13 -13.76
N MET A 196 -4.53 4.45 -12.60
CA MET A 196 -4.60 5.79 -12.00
C MET A 196 -3.44 6.65 -12.47
N ASP A 197 -3.71 7.93 -12.69
CA ASP A 197 -2.67 8.94 -12.90
C ASP A 197 -2.04 9.40 -11.58
N LYS A 198 -0.91 10.11 -11.67
CA LYS A 198 -0.15 10.51 -10.50
C LYS A 198 -0.91 11.50 -9.59
N ASN A 199 -1.73 12.38 -10.15
CA ASN A 199 -2.48 13.36 -9.38
C ASN A 199 -3.61 12.70 -8.61
N GLU A 200 -4.28 11.71 -9.20
CA GLU A 200 -5.29 10.90 -8.50
C GLU A 200 -4.68 10.17 -7.30
N VAL A 201 -3.51 9.57 -7.46
CA VAL A 201 -2.80 8.89 -6.36
C VAL A 201 -2.37 9.90 -5.28
N ILE A 202 -1.83 11.06 -5.67
CA ILE A 202 -1.45 12.13 -4.73
C ILE A 202 -2.66 12.63 -3.94
N LYS A 203 -3.82 12.79 -4.58
CA LYS A 203 -5.05 13.21 -3.90
C LYS A 203 -5.40 12.23 -2.79
N ILE A 204 -5.41 10.93 -3.07
CA ILE A 204 -5.69 9.91 -2.05
C ILE A 204 -4.62 9.93 -0.96
N ALA A 205 -3.33 10.01 -1.32
CA ALA A 205 -2.24 10.07 -0.34
C ALA A 205 -2.38 11.24 0.63
N ARG A 206 -2.91 12.38 0.19
CA ARG A 206 -3.21 13.53 1.05
C ARG A 206 -4.43 13.26 1.93
N GLU A 207 -5.49 12.70 1.38
CA GLU A 207 -6.70 12.33 2.12
C GLU A 207 -6.40 11.34 3.27
N ILE A 208 -5.52 10.36 3.03
CA ILE A 208 -5.15 9.35 4.02
C ILE A 208 -3.95 9.74 4.90
N GLY A 209 -3.37 10.91 4.68
CA GLY A 209 -2.27 11.46 5.49
C GLY A 209 -0.88 10.89 5.21
N THR A 210 -0.67 10.08 4.16
CA THR A 210 0.64 9.47 3.85
C THR A 210 1.55 10.37 3.01
N PHE A 211 1.01 11.38 2.33
CA PHE A 211 1.76 12.18 1.35
C PHE A 211 2.99 12.87 1.93
N GLU A 212 2.86 13.58 3.06
CA GLU A 212 3.95 14.38 3.62
C GLU A 212 5.14 13.52 4.04
N THR A 213 4.89 12.33 4.59
CA THR A 213 5.94 11.35 4.92
C THR A 213 6.58 10.76 3.67
N SER A 214 5.78 10.44 2.64
CA SER A 214 6.26 9.86 1.38
C SER A 214 7.21 10.77 0.60
N ILE A 215 7.11 12.09 0.75
CA ILE A 215 7.96 13.06 0.02
C ILE A 215 9.27 13.42 0.74
N LEU A 216 9.51 12.88 1.94
CA LEU A 216 10.78 13.10 2.64
C LEU A 216 11.97 12.62 1.78
N PRO A 217 13.05 13.42 1.68
CA PRO A 217 14.13 13.25 0.70
C PRO A 217 15.13 12.16 1.11
N TYR A 218 14.62 10.96 1.40
CA TYR A 218 15.41 9.77 1.72
C TYR A 218 15.29 8.76 0.59
N GLU A 219 16.44 8.34 0.08
CA GLU A 219 16.57 7.43 -1.05
C GLU A 219 15.98 6.05 -0.76
N ASP A 220 15.42 5.43 -1.80
CA ASP A 220 14.84 4.09 -1.72
C ASP A 220 15.90 3.04 -2.10
N CYS A 221 15.71 1.80 -1.65
CA CYS A 221 16.57 0.66 -2.02
C CYS A 221 16.74 0.56 -3.54
N CYS A 222 15.66 0.82 -4.29
CA CYS A 222 15.67 0.72 -5.74
C CYS A 222 16.51 1.80 -6.45
N THR A 223 16.91 2.90 -5.78
CA THR A 223 17.58 4.05 -6.43
C THR A 223 19.11 3.99 -6.39
N VAL A 224 19.69 3.16 -5.52
CA VAL A 224 21.15 3.10 -5.26
C VAL A 224 21.96 2.74 -6.51
N PHE A 225 21.51 1.74 -7.29
CA PHE A 225 22.24 1.20 -8.44
C PHE A 225 21.45 1.32 -9.75
N VAL A 226 20.68 2.41 -9.91
CA VAL A 226 19.83 2.60 -11.09
C VAL A 226 20.66 2.73 -12.36
N ALA A 227 20.28 1.95 -13.37
CA ALA A 227 20.84 2.04 -14.71
C ALA A 227 20.54 3.41 -15.34
N LYS A 228 21.51 3.99 -16.05
CA LYS A 228 21.29 5.23 -16.83
C LYS A 228 20.22 5.05 -17.93
N HIS A 229 20.15 3.85 -18.51
CA HIS A 229 19.21 3.50 -19.58
C HIS A 229 18.52 2.17 -19.27
N PRO A 230 17.51 2.16 -18.39
CA PRO A 230 16.82 0.94 -18.01
C PRO A 230 16.02 0.37 -19.19
N LYS A 231 15.98 -0.96 -19.29
CA LYS A 231 15.28 -1.67 -20.35
C LYS A 231 13.76 -1.56 -20.15
N THR A 232 13.08 -0.92 -21.10
CA THR A 232 11.61 -0.68 -21.05
C THR A 232 10.78 -1.80 -21.65
N LYS A 233 11.39 -2.68 -22.45
CA LYS A 233 10.74 -3.83 -23.10
C LYS A 233 11.52 -5.12 -22.82
N PRO A 234 11.67 -5.54 -21.55
CA PRO A 234 12.36 -6.78 -21.22
C PRO A 234 11.60 -7.99 -21.81
N LYS A 235 12.34 -9.04 -22.19
CA LYS A 235 11.79 -10.33 -22.60
C LYS A 235 12.05 -11.33 -21.49
N LEU A 236 11.04 -12.10 -21.09
CA LEU A 236 11.15 -13.02 -19.95
C LEU A 236 12.33 -13.98 -20.08
N ASP A 237 12.45 -14.69 -21.20
CA ASP A 237 13.54 -15.65 -21.43
C ASP A 237 14.93 -15.02 -21.34
N ALA A 238 15.07 -13.77 -21.81
CA ALA A 238 16.34 -13.05 -21.75
C ALA A 238 16.69 -12.67 -20.30
N ILE A 239 15.71 -12.17 -19.54
CA ILE A 239 15.91 -11.82 -18.13
C ILE A 239 16.21 -13.06 -17.30
N MET A 240 15.49 -14.17 -17.51
CA MET A 240 15.76 -15.43 -16.81
C MET A 240 17.15 -15.99 -17.14
N LYS A 241 17.62 -15.81 -18.38
CA LYS A 241 18.98 -16.19 -18.76
C LYS A 241 20.03 -15.35 -18.03
N SER A 242 19.86 -14.04 -17.97
CA SER A 242 20.76 -13.14 -17.24
C SER A 242 20.74 -13.44 -15.74
N GLU A 243 19.57 -13.71 -15.18
CA GLU A 243 19.37 -14.08 -13.77
C GLU A 243 19.98 -15.44 -13.43
N GLY A 244 20.07 -16.36 -14.39
CA GLY A 244 20.61 -17.72 -14.19
C GLY A 244 22.08 -17.79 -13.79
N VAL A 245 22.82 -16.68 -13.81
CA VAL A 245 24.19 -16.59 -13.26
C VAL A 245 24.21 -16.39 -11.74
N LEU A 246 23.07 -16.04 -11.16
CA LEU A 246 22.88 -15.80 -9.73
C LEU A 246 22.39 -17.08 -9.05
N ASP A 247 22.83 -17.31 -7.81
CA ASP A 247 22.24 -18.35 -6.96
C ASP A 247 20.92 -17.86 -6.37
N PHE A 248 19.88 -17.83 -7.22
CA PHE A 248 18.61 -17.20 -6.90
C PHE A 248 18.00 -17.74 -5.61
N GLU A 249 17.96 -19.06 -5.44
CA GLU A 249 17.32 -19.66 -4.26
C GLU A 249 18.12 -19.47 -2.97
N ALA A 250 19.45 -19.58 -3.02
CA ALA A 250 20.26 -19.32 -1.85
C ALA A 250 20.12 -17.87 -1.39
N LEU A 251 20.11 -16.93 -2.35
CA LEU A 251 19.94 -15.49 -2.08
C LEU A 251 18.56 -15.17 -1.50
N VAL A 252 17.47 -15.70 -2.09
CA VAL A 252 16.11 -15.51 -1.58
C VAL A 252 15.97 -16.11 -0.17
N SER A 253 16.43 -17.35 0.02
CA SER A 253 16.35 -18.03 1.31
C SER A 253 17.10 -17.27 2.40
N LYS A 254 18.33 -16.82 2.11
CA LYS A 254 19.13 -16.01 3.02
C LYS A 254 18.43 -14.69 3.38
N ALA A 255 17.84 -13.99 2.42
CA ALA A 255 17.13 -12.72 2.70
C ALA A 255 15.90 -12.94 3.58
N VAL A 256 15.13 -14.00 3.31
CA VAL A 256 13.96 -14.39 4.11
C VAL A 256 14.35 -14.79 5.55
N GLU A 257 15.45 -15.52 5.72
CA GLU A 257 15.94 -15.93 7.06
C GLU A 257 16.40 -14.75 7.91
N ASN A 258 17.01 -13.74 7.29
CA ASN A 258 17.52 -12.55 7.97
C ASN A 258 16.49 -11.41 8.07
N THR A 259 15.22 -11.69 7.78
CA THR A 259 14.14 -10.69 7.86
C THR A 259 13.83 -10.34 9.31
N GLU A 260 13.81 -9.05 9.63
CA GLU A 260 13.35 -8.52 10.92
C GLU A 260 11.84 -8.21 10.83
N VAL A 261 11.07 -8.49 11.88
CA VAL A 261 9.63 -8.19 11.91
C VAL A 261 9.33 -7.17 13.00
N ILE A 262 8.70 -6.05 12.61
CA ILE A 262 8.25 -4.99 13.50
C ILE A 262 6.72 -5.01 13.55
N CYS A 263 6.16 -5.26 14.73
CA CYS A 263 4.71 -5.19 14.94
C CYS A 263 4.30 -3.73 15.17
N ILE A 264 3.58 -3.16 14.20
CA ILE A 264 3.08 -1.79 14.27
C ILE A 264 1.59 -1.85 14.58
N LYS A 265 1.21 -1.33 15.75
CA LYS A 265 -0.17 -1.25 16.21
C LYS A 265 -0.65 0.18 16.17
N ASN A 266 -1.93 0.36 15.86
CA ASN A 266 -2.62 1.61 16.11
C ASN A 266 -2.47 1.96 17.60
N THR A 267 -2.07 3.20 17.88
CA THR A 267 -1.91 3.75 19.23
C THR A 267 -3.11 4.57 19.70
N ASN A 268 -4.18 4.65 18.88
CA ASN A 268 -5.43 5.33 19.20
C ASN A 268 -6.50 4.37 19.72
#